data_AF-A0A1H1GN27-F1
#
_entry.id   AF-A0A1H1GN27-F1
#
_cell.length_a   1.000
_cell.length_b   1.000
_cell.length_c   1.000
_cell.angle_alpha   90.00
_cell.angle_beta   90.00
_cell.angle_gamma   90.00
#
_symmetry.space_group_name_H-M   'P 1'
#
loop_
_entity.id
_entity.type
_entity.pdbx_description
1 polymer ?
#
loop_
_entity_poly.entity_id
_entity_poly.type
_entity_poly.pdbx_seq_one_letter_code
_entity_poly.pdbx_strand_id
1 'polypeptide(L)'
;MLDVQVDEFTLVLQTTKKPYSIETWSGMAHALINEFTRLSNIELVLGELEDSTDSLPRGYSHGLSCKDKPYYFSVAYHTDFIQMGVCIKFSAYAWMKYREQFEKLFNQPVQIHQLISNIDNTNLYTSRLSRIDIAIDYIDEDISVNTIYNQLSKKNQIVKTASGRNNLSSLSALTKNNETSTFYLGTKGKNIKALLRVYDKKKEQTETMGSRFKEALQYSNWVRFEAVFKGEYAHNISDELKSIKKDVELKNLLVSALTDRYQFYYTKSNRLTTYSKSMLNLLDKKTFMFSSPSPRMNLLEQSQQHILNGSGLFPYLFKIRHIWGEKGLKECVAFLNEEFNNYEPNDDVMLWLKKYSAMYTQQGYPFK
;
A
#
# COMPACT_ATOMS: atom_id res chain seq x y z
N MET A 1 2.38 27.14 -0.74
CA MET A 1 1.14 26.35 -0.61
C MET A 1 1.49 24.88 -0.42
N LEU A 2 0.78 24.16 0.45
CA LEU A 2 0.89 22.70 0.53
C LEU A 2 -0.35 22.04 -0.08
N ASP A 3 -0.15 21.09 -0.98
CA ASP A 3 -1.22 20.27 -1.59
C ASP A 3 -1.03 18.79 -1.21
N VAL A 4 -2.13 18.12 -0.83
CA VAL A 4 -2.11 16.73 -0.35
C VAL A 4 -2.97 15.88 -1.26
N GLN A 5 -2.38 14.83 -1.83
CA GLN A 5 -3.07 13.99 -2.80
C GLN A 5 -2.61 12.53 -2.77
N VAL A 6 -3.46 11.66 -3.32
CA VAL A 6 -3.05 10.33 -3.73
C VAL A 6 -2.47 10.44 -5.14
N ASP A 7 -1.27 9.92 -5.33
CA ASP A 7 -0.59 9.91 -6.62
C ASP A 7 -0.92 8.61 -7.37
N GLU A 8 -0.32 7.48 -7.00
CA GLU A 8 -0.61 6.15 -7.57
C GLU A 8 -1.33 5.26 -6.54
N PHE A 9 -2.20 4.36 -7.00
CA PHE A 9 -2.71 3.29 -6.14
C PHE A 9 -3.02 2.00 -6.91
N THR A 10 -3.10 0.90 -6.17
CA THR A 10 -3.47 -0.41 -6.72
C THR A 10 -4.46 -1.09 -5.79
N LEU A 11 -5.66 -1.36 -6.29
CA LEU A 11 -6.71 -2.11 -5.60
C LEU A 11 -6.62 -3.59 -5.97
N VAL A 12 -7.08 -4.44 -5.06
CA VAL A 12 -7.31 -5.86 -5.29
C VAL A 12 -8.74 -6.18 -4.86
N LEU A 13 -9.52 -6.72 -5.79
CA LEU A 13 -10.85 -7.27 -5.53
C LEU A 13 -10.71 -8.76 -5.24
N GLN A 14 -11.26 -9.17 -4.10
CA GLN A 14 -11.30 -10.56 -3.66
C GLN A 14 -12.74 -11.02 -3.61
N THR A 15 -13.06 -12.11 -4.32
CA THR A 15 -14.40 -12.69 -4.33
C THR A 15 -14.86 -13.05 -2.90
N THR A 16 -16.10 -12.73 -2.57
CA THR A 16 -16.72 -13.15 -1.29
C THR A 16 -17.09 -14.64 -1.30
N LYS A 17 -17.25 -15.22 -2.48
CA LYS A 17 -17.57 -16.64 -2.68
C LYS A 17 -16.35 -17.37 -3.25
N LYS A 18 -15.98 -18.48 -2.63
CA LYS A 18 -14.90 -19.31 -3.19
C LYS A 18 -15.34 -19.94 -4.52
N PRO A 19 -14.48 -19.91 -5.55
CA PRO A 19 -14.66 -20.73 -6.74
C PRO A 19 -14.91 -22.18 -6.38
N TYR A 20 -15.81 -22.83 -7.11
CA TYR A 20 -15.96 -24.28 -7.04
C TYR A 20 -14.74 -25.00 -7.65
N SER A 21 -14.11 -24.40 -8.66
CA SER A 21 -12.90 -24.90 -9.31
C SER A 21 -12.12 -23.79 -10.03
N ILE A 22 -10.89 -24.09 -10.46
CA ILE A 22 -10.05 -23.17 -11.27
C ILE A 22 -10.74 -22.83 -12.60
N GLU A 23 -11.41 -23.78 -13.25
CA GLU A 23 -12.05 -23.53 -14.56
C GLU A 23 -13.14 -22.45 -14.46
N THR A 24 -13.80 -22.33 -13.30
CA THR A 24 -14.84 -21.31 -13.08
C THR A 24 -14.28 -19.92 -12.76
N TRP A 25 -12.99 -19.81 -12.41
CA TRP A 25 -12.41 -18.55 -11.94
C TRP A 25 -12.45 -17.44 -12.98
N SER A 26 -12.11 -17.75 -14.24
CA SER A 26 -12.11 -16.74 -15.31
C SER A 26 -13.48 -16.05 -15.42
N GLY A 27 -14.57 -16.81 -15.44
CA GLY A 27 -15.93 -16.26 -15.49
C GLY A 27 -16.28 -15.39 -14.26
N MET A 28 -15.84 -15.80 -13.06
CA MET A 28 -16.01 -14.97 -11.87
C MET A 28 -15.16 -13.70 -11.91
N ALA A 29 -13.92 -13.75 -12.37
CA ALA A 29 -13.07 -12.58 -12.52
C ALA A 29 -13.72 -11.55 -13.44
N HIS A 30 -14.27 -11.98 -14.59
CA HIS A 30 -15.06 -11.10 -15.48
C HIS A 30 -16.28 -10.51 -14.77
N ALA A 31 -17.01 -11.29 -13.97
CA ALA A 31 -18.14 -10.77 -13.21
C ALA A 31 -17.71 -9.70 -12.18
N LEU A 32 -16.56 -9.88 -11.50
CA LEU A 32 -16.03 -8.86 -10.60
C LEU A 32 -15.60 -7.60 -11.35
N ILE A 33 -14.96 -7.75 -12.51
CA ILE A 33 -14.54 -6.65 -13.38
C ILE A 33 -15.75 -5.86 -13.87
N ASN A 34 -16.79 -6.52 -14.34
CA ASN A 34 -18.01 -5.87 -14.82
C ASN A 34 -18.70 -5.09 -13.70
N GLU A 35 -18.78 -5.67 -12.50
CA GLU A 35 -19.37 -4.98 -11.35
C GLU A 35 -18.53 -3.76 -10.93
N PHE A 36 -17.20 -3.90 -10.86
CA PHE A 36 -16.31 -2.78 -10.58
C PHE A 36 -16.46 -1.67 -11.63
N THR A 37 -16.50 -2.04 -12.91
CA THR A 37 -16.64 -1.13 -14.04
C THR A 37 -17.93 -0.31 -13.93
N ARG A 38 -19.04 -0.98 -13.61
CA ARG A 38 -20.33 -0.36 -13.37
C ARG A 38 -20.31 0.60 -12.16
N LEU A 39 -19.76 0.16 -11.03
CA LEU A 39 -19.75 0.95 -9.79
C LEU A 39 -18.79 2.14 -9.82
N SER A 40 -17.68 2.01 -10.54
CA SER A 40 -16.70 3.09 -10.73
C SER A 40 -17.01 3.99 -11.92
N ASN A 41 -17.96 3.62 -12.80
CA ASN A 41 -18.20 4.30 -14.07
C ASN A 41 -16.92 4.42 -14.94
N ILE A 42 -15.98 3.48 -14.83
CA ILE A 42 -14.64 3.63 -15.41
C ILE A 42 -14.68 3.79 -16.94
N GLU A 43 -15.56 3.05 -17.63
CA GLU A 43 -15.68 3.12 -19.09
C GLU A 43 -16.27 4.44 -19.57
N LEU A 44 -17.23 4.98 -18.81
CA LEU A 44 -17.79 6.30 -19.09
C LEU A 44 -16.75 7.41 -18.86
N VAL A 45 -15.88 7.25 -17.87
CA VAL A 45 -14.93 8.28 -17.43
C VAL A 45 -13.60 8.24 -18.21
N LEU A 46 -13.04 7.06 -18.46
CA LEU A 46 -11.74 6.87 -19.11
C LEU A 46 -11.82 6.30 -20.54
N GLY A 47 -12.98 5.77 -20.93
CA GLY A 47 -13.19 5.05 -22.18
C GLY A 47 -13.29 3.54 -22.00
N GLU A 48 -13.83 2.87 -23.02
CA GLU A 48 -14.06 1.42 -23.06
C GLU A 48 -12.82 0.60 -22.67
N LEU A 49 -13.05 -0.50 -21.95
CA LEU A 49 -12.00 -1.44 -21.58
C LEU A 49 -11.84 -2.48 -22.68
N GLU A 50 -10.63 -2.58 -23.22
CA GLU A 50 -10.25 -3.57 -24.22
C GLU A 50 -9.13 -4.45 -23.68
N ASP A 51 -8.87 -5.59 -24.32
CA ASP A 51 -7.73 -6.46 -23.99
C ASP A 51 -6.43 -5.66 -24.03
N SER A 52 -5.70 -5.69 -22.92
CA SER A 52 -4.50 -4.88 -22.72
C SER A 52 -3.38 -5.33 -23.64
N THR A 53 -2.92 -4.44 -24.51
CA THR A 53 -1.65 -4.58 -25.23
C THR A 53 -0.45 -4.13 -24.39
N ASP A 54 -0.70 -3.41 -23.30
CA ASP A 54 0.33 -2.92 -22.38
C ASP A 54 0.81 -3.98 -21.40
N SER A 55 1.97 -3.72 -20.78
CA SER A 55 2.50 -4.58 -19.72
C SER A 55 1.52 -4.68 -18.54
N LEU A 56 1.14 -5.90 -18.17
CA LEU A 56 0.25 -6.13 -17.04
C LEU A 56 0.95 -5.89 -15.69
N PRO A 57 0.17 -5.63 -14.61
CA PRO A 57 0.69 -5.70 -13.25
C PRO A 57 1.42 -7.03 -13.04
N ARG A 58 2.58 -6.98 -12.36
CA ARG A 58 3.46 -8.15 -12.23
C ARG A 58 2.72 -9.34 -11.62
N GLY A 59 2.82 -10.49 -12.27
CA GLY A 59 2.24 -11.74 -11.81
C GLY A 59 0.79 -11.95 -12.27
N TYR A 60 0.25 -11.06 -13.10
CA TYR A 60 -1.06 -11.24 -13.73
C TYR A 60 -0.88 -11.70 -15.18
N SER A 61 -1.81 -12.55 -15.64
CA SER A 61 -1.72 -13.21 -16.96
C SER A 61 -2.64 -12.60 -18.01
N HIS A 62 -3.76 -12.02 -17.57
CA HIS A 62 -4.80 -11.45 -18.42
C HIS A 62 -5.17 -10.09 -17.87
N GLY A 63 -5.46 -9.12 -18.74
CA GLY A 63 -5.91 -7.83 -18.30
C GLY A 63 -6.46 -6.95 -19.41
N LEU A 64 -7.16 -5.92 -18.97
CA LEU A 64 -7.85 -4.93 -19.76
C LEU A 64 -7.22 -3.56 -19.48
N SER A 65 -7.23 -2.69 -20.48
CA SER A 65 -6.83 -1.28 -20.35
C SER A 65 -7.70 -0.40 -21.25
N CYS A 66 -7.63 0.91 -21.04
CA CYS A 66 -8.20 1.86 -21.98
C CYS A 66 -7.22 2.06 -23.14
N LYS A 67 -7.65 1.80 -24.36
CA LYS A 67 -6.81 1.87 -25.56
C LYS A 67 -6.34 3.29 -25.90
N ASP A 68 -5.13 3.39 -26.45
CA ASP A 68 -4.49 4.61 -26.96
C ASP A 68 -4.48 5.77 -25.95
N LYS A 69 -4.37 5.46 -24.66
CA LYS A 69 -4.29 6.47 -23.59
C LYS A 69 -2.82 6.76 -23.22
N PRO A 70 -2.46 8.03 -22.98
CA PRO A 70 -1.10 8.40 -22.58
C PRO A 70 -0.80 8.11 -21.09
N TYR A 71 -1.68 7.38 -20.40
CA TYR A 71 -1.59 7.05 -18.99
C TYR A 71 -1.76 5.55 -18.79
N TYR A 72 -1.14 5.04 -17.73
CA TYR A 72 -1.26 3.62 -17.38
C TYR A 72 -2.43 3.38 -16.43
N PHE A 73 -3.47 2.72 -16.95
CA PHE A 73 -4.59 2.15 -16.20
C PHE A 73 -4.73 0.68 -16.60
N SER A 74 -4.84 -0.24 -15.64
CA SER A 74 -4.96 -1.67 -15.94
C SER A 74 -5.87 -2.38 -14.95
N VAL A 75 -6.73 -3.24 -15.47
CA VAL A 75 -7.52 -4.22 -14.70
C VAL A 75 -7.04 -5.61 -15.09
N ALA A 76 -6.57 -6.42 -14.15
CA ALA A 76 -5.91 -7.69 -14.48
C ALA A 76 -6.24 -8.81 -13.50
N TYR A 77 -6.28 -10.05 -13.97
CA TYR A 77 -6.40 -11.25 -13.14
C TYR A 77 -5.42 -12.33 -13.62
N HIS A 78 -5.12 -13.30 -12.75
CA HIS A 78 -4.35 -14.48 -13.13
C HIS A 78 -5.29 -15.66 -13.34
N THR A 79 -5.13 -16.46 -14.39
CA THR A 79 -6.00 -17.62 -14.70
C THR A 79 -5.95 -18.71 -13.64
N ASP A 80 -4.77 -19.02 -13.11
CA ASP A 80 -4.60 -20.14 -12.17
C ASP A 80 -4.48 -19.72 -10.69
N PHE A 81 -4.11 -18.47 -10.41
CA PHE A 81 -3.84 -17.99 -9.05
C PHE A 81 -5.00 -17.13 -8.53
N ILE A 82 -6.11 -17.78 -8.23
CA ILE A 82 -7.36 -17.19 -7.72
C ILE A 82 -7.12 -16.25 -6.52
N GLN A 83 -6.19 -16.63 -5.63
CA GLN A 83 -5.85 -15.85 -4.44
C GLN A 83 -5.30 -14.45 -4.75
N MET A 84 -4.81 -14.21 -5.96
CA MET A 84 -4.37 -12.89 -6.39
C MET A 84 -5.55 -11.94 -6.60
N GLY A 85 -6.74 -12.47 -6.89
CA GLY A 85 -7.94 -11.69 -7.17
C GLY A 85 -7.85 -10.91 -8.48
N VAL A 86 -8.66 -9.86 -8.59
CA VAL A 86 -8.60 -8.89 -9.70
C VAL A 86 -7.83 -7.66 -9.23
N CYS A 87 -6.73 -7.33 -9.88
CA CYS A 87 -5.92 -6.14 -9.65
C CYS A 87 -6.41 -4.98 -10.49
N ILE A 88 -6.57 -3.82 -9.89
CA ILE A 88 -6.86 -2.57 -10.59
C ILE A 88 -5.76 -1.58 -10.25
N LYS A 89 -5.01 -1.13 -11.25
CA LYS A 89 -3.89 -0.22 -11.06
C LYS A 89 -4.15 1.12 -11.73
N PHE A 90 -4.15 2.18 -10.92
CA PHE A 90 -4.15 3.57 -11.37
C PHE A 90 -2.77 4.16 -11.20
N SER A 91 -2.09 4.48 -12.31
CA SER A 91 -0.94 5.40 -12.25
C SER A 91 -1.37 6.82 -11.83
N ALA A 92 -0.42 7.63 -11.41
CA ALA A 92 -0.65 9.05 -11.11
C ALA A 92 -1.41 9.78 -12.20
N TYR A 93 -1.02 9.56 -13.46
CA TYR A 93 -1.66 10.23 -14.57
C TYR A 93 -3.08 9.69 -14.83
N ALA A 94 -3.29 8.38 -14.71
CA ALA A 94 -4.62 7.77 -14.86
C ALA A 94 -5.59 8.26 -13.79
N TRP A 95 -5.15 8.34 -12.53
CA TRP A 95 -5.99 8.84 -11.44
C TRP A 95 -6.34 10.32 -11.63
N MET A 96 -5.38 11.15 -12.01
CA MET A 96 -5.62 12.55 -12.34
C MET A 96 -6.65 12.69 -13.47
N LYS A 97 -6.52 11.92 -14.56
CA LYS A 97 -7.48 11.93 -15.66
C LYS A 97 -8.85 11.43 -15.26
N TYR A 98 -8.92 10.39 -14.44
CA TYR A 98 -10.18 9.89 -13.90
C TYR A 98 -10.92 10.99 -13.14
N ARG A 99 -10.24 11.67 -12.20
CA ARG A 99 -10.83 12.77 -11.43
C ARG A 99 -11.32 13.92 -12.32
N GLU A 100 -10.48 14.33 -13.27
CA GLU A 100 -10.80 15.42 -14.22
C GLU A 100 -12.05 15.10 -15.05
N GLN A 101 -12.13 13.90 -15.63
CA GLN A 101 -13.26 13.51 -16.47
C GLN A 101 -14.51 13.23 -15.64
N PHE A 102 -14.37 12.64 -14.46
CA PHE A 102 -15.48 12.41 -13.54
C PHE A 102 -16.13 13.74 -13.15
N GLU A 103 -15.34 14.75 -12.78
CA GLU A 103 -15.87 16.07 -12.44
C GLU A 103 -16.58 16.73 -13.63
N LYS A 104 -16.03 16.61 -14.84
CA LYS A 104 -16.69 17.11 -16.07
C LYS A 104 -18.02 16.44 -16.36
N LEU A 105 -18.13 15.13 -16.14
CA LEU A 105 -19.31 14.34 -16.46
C LEU A 105 -20.42 14.47 -15.41
N PHE A 106 -20.03 14.53 -14.13
CA PHE A 106 -20.97 14.47 -13.00
C PHE A 106 -21.09 15.78 -12.24
N ASN A 107 -20.31 16.80 -12.60
CA ASN A 107 -20.24 18.10 -11.93
C ASN A 107 -19.96 17.98 -10.41
N GLN A 108 -19.17 16.96 -10.05
CA GLN A 108 -18.77 16.67 -8.67
C GLN A 108 -17.34 16.14 -8.64
N PRO A 109 -16.48 16.64 -7.73
CA PRO A 109 -15.13 16.10 -7.57
C PRO A 109 -15.22 14.69 -6.97
N VAL A 110 -14.23 13.87 -7.28
CA VAL A 110 -14.07 12.52 -6.71
C VAL A 110 -12.69 12.38 -6.08
N GLN A 111 -12.64 11.81 -4.89
CA GLN A 111 -11.42 11.36 -4.22
C GLN A 111 -11.45 9.85 -4.03
N ILE A 112 -10.33 9.31 -3.57
CA ILE A 112 -10.15 7.86 -3.43
C ILE A 112 -11.17 7.23 -2.46
N HIS A 113 -11.57 7.93 -1.41
CA HIS A 113 -12.54 7.39 -0.44
C HIS A 113 -13.95 7.29 -1.05
N GLN A 114 -14.38 8.25 -1.88
CA GLN A 114 -15.64 8.12 -2.60
C GLN A 114 -15.57 6.99 -3.64
N LEU A 115 -14.44 6.85 -4.37
CA LEU A 115 -14.24 5.72 -5.27
C LEU A 115 -14.37 4.38 -4.52
N ILE A 116 -13.67 4.22 -3.40
CA ILE A 116 -13.71 3.00 -2.58
C ILE A 116 -15.14 2.75 -2.07
N SER A 117 -15.81 3.77 -1.54
CA SER A 117 -17.20 3.65 -1.06
C SER A 117 -18.16 3.24 -2.18
N ASN A 118 -17.95 3.69 -3.41
CA ASN A 118 -18.79 3.32 -4.54
C ASN A 118 -18.57 1.87 -4.96
N ILE A 119 -17.31 1.45 -5.10
CA ILE A 119 -16.98 0.10 -5.55
C ILE A 119 -17.25 -0.96 -4.47
N ASP A 120 -17.27 -0.59 -3.19
CA ASP A 120 -17.63 -1.51 -2.11
C ASP A 120 -19.15 -1.69 -1.94
N ASN A 121 -19.97 -0.98 -2.73
CA ASN A 121 -21.43 -1.14 -2.73
C ASN A 121 -21.88 -2.39 -3.51
N THR A 122 -21.37 -3.56 -3.10
CA THR A 122 -21.68 -4.86 -3.71
C THR A 122 -21.37 -6.01 -2.75
N ASN A 123 -22.02 -7.15 -2.95
CA ASN A 123 -21.75 -8.38 -2.21
C ASN A 123 -20.86 -9.36 -3.00
N LEU A 124 -20.43 -9.01 -4.22
CA LEU A 124 -19.65 -9.91 -5.09
C LEU A 124 -18.18 -10.02 -4.67
N TYR A 125 -17.62 -8.94 -4.13
CA TYR A 125 -16.22 -8.90 -3.71
C TYR A 125 -16.02 -8.03 -2.47
N THR A 126 -14.82 -8.13 -1.92
CA THR A 126 -14.24 -7.13 -1.01
C THR A 126 -13.08 -6.45 -1.72
N SER A 127 -12.90 -5.14 -1.52
CA SER A 127 -11.75 -4.41 -2.04
C SER A 127 -10.73 -4.08 -0.94
N ARG A 128 -9.45 -4.01 -1.32
CA ARG A 128 -8.36 -3.48 -0.49
C ARG A 128 -7.25 -2.91 -1.38
N LEU A 129 -6.52 -1.92 -0.88
CA LEU A 129 -5.31 -1.42 -1.52
C LEU A 129 -4.16 -2.39 -1.28
N SER A 130 -3.47 -2.78 -2.34
CA SER A 130 -2.16 -3.45 -2.26
C SER A 130 -0.99 -2.45 -2.30
N ARG A 131 -1.24 -1.26 -2.85
CA ARG A 131 -0.32 -0.12 -2.92
C ARG A 131 -1.10 1.20 -2.85
N ILE A 132 -0.53 2.19 -2.18
CA ILE A 132 -0.95 3.59 -2.28
C ILE A 132 0.27 4.51 -2.11
N ASP A 133 0.39 5.47 -3.01
CA ASP A 133 1.42 6.50 -3.00
C ASP A 133 0.78 7.82 -2.59
N ILE A 134 1.24 8.37 -1.48
CA ILE A 134 0.72 9.60 -0.88
C ILE A 134 1.71 10.71 -1.17
N ALA A 135 1.24 11.80 -1.77
CA ALA A 135 2.06 12.96 -2.09
C ALA A 135 1.65 14.18 -1.27
N ILE A 136 2.65 14.87 -0.72
CA ILE A 136 2.53 16.22 -0.20
C ILE A 136 3.44 17.12 -1.04
N ASP A 137 2.83 18.04 -1.77
CA ASP A 137 3.49 19.00 -2.61
C ASP A 137 3.72 20.30 -1.86
N TYR A 138 4.95 20.81 -1.91
CA TYR A 138 5.33 22.13 -1.46
C TYR A 138 5.53 23.00 -2.70
N ILE A 139 4.54 23.85 -2.97
CA ILE A 139 4.48 24.72 -4.15
C ILE A 139 4.77 26.15 -3.72
N ASP A 140 5.74 26.79 -4.35
CA ASP A 140 6.21 28.14 -4.02
C ASP A 140 6.61 28.30 -2.55
N GLU A 141 7.18 27.24 -1.99
CA GLU A 141 7.78 27.21 -0.66
C GLU A 141 9.30 27.28 -0.77
N ASP A 142 9.96 27.88 0.22
CA ASP A 142 11.43 27.95 0.28
C ASP A 142 12.04 26.61 0.75
N ILE A 143 11.92 25.60 -0.11
CA ILE A 143 12.40 24.24 0.13
C ILE A 143 13.26 23.77 -1.03
N SER A 144 14.42 23.20 -0.70
CA SER A 144 15.35 22.61 -1.67
C SER A 144 15.64 21.15 -1.32
N VAL A 145 15.45 20.28 -2.31
CA VAL A 145 15.78 18.85 -2.21
C VAL A 145 17.26 18.64 -1.90
N ASN A 146 18.12 19.41 -2.57
CA ASN A 146 19.57 19.37 -2.36
C ASN A 146 19.92 19.74 -0.91
N THR A 147 19.31 20.79 -0.37
CA THR A 147 19.52 21.19 1.03
C THR A 147 19.08 20.09 1.99
N ILE A 148 17.87 19.54 1.83
CA ILE A 148 17.38 18.47 2.72
C ILE A 148 18.30 17.25 2.67
N TYR A 149 18.66 16.80 1.47
CA TYR A 149 19.56 15.66 1.29
C TYR A 149 20.91 15.89 1.99
N ASN A 150 21.51 17.07 1.81
CA ASN A 150 22.79 17.41 2.42
C ASN A 150 22.73 17.48 3.95
N GLN A 151 21.61 17.92 4.52
CA GLN A 151 21.42 17.91 5.98
C GLN A 151 21.29 16.49 6.54
N LEU A 152 20.61 15.59 5.81
CA LEU A 152 20.48 14.17 6.18
C LEU A 152 21.80 13.42 6.03
N SER A 153 22.51 13.60 4.90
CA SER A 153 23.77 12.91 4.63
C SER A 153 24.86 13.27 5.65
N LYS A 154 24.90 14.55 6.07
CA LYS A 154 25.79 15.06 7.12
C LYS A 154 25.29 14.79 8.55
N LYS A 155 24.15 14.11 8.70
CA LYS A 155 23.49 13.83 10.00
C LYS A 155 23.16 15.08 10.83
N ASN A 156 23.03 16.25 10.19
CA ASN A 156 22.52 17.46 10.83
C ASN A 156 21.01 17.41 11.03
N GLN A 157 20.34 16.60 10.21
CA GLN A 157 18.96 16.19 10.39
C GLN A 157 18.86 14.67 10.46
N ILE A 158 17.81 14.20 11.13
CA ILE A 158 17.43 12.80 11.24
C ILE A 158 15.93 12.65 10.99
N VAL A 159 15.52 11.46 10.63
CA VAL A 159 14.11 11.12 10.39
C VAL A 159 13.63 10.23 11.52
N LYS A 160 12.43 10.52 12.03
CA LYS A 160 11.78 9.76 13.10
C LYS A 160 10.36 9.39 12.72
N THR A 161 9.87 8.31 13.31
CA THR A 161 8.45 8.00 13.34
C THR A 161 7.72 8.93 14.32
N ALA A 162 6.40 9.02 14.22
CA ALA A 162 5.57 9.77 15.17
C ALA A 162 5.73 9.26 16.61
N SER A 163 6.03 7.97 16.78
CA SER A 163 6.37 7.38 18.09
C SER A 163 7.76 7.78 18.61
N GLY A 164 8.47 8.68 17.94
CA GLY A 164 9.80 9.17 18.32
C GLY A 164 10.98 8.23 18.00
N ARG A 165 10.73 7.08 17.34
CA ARG A 165 11.81 6.14 16.97
C ARG A 165 12.56 6.63 15.75
N ASN A 166 13.87 6.46 15.73
CA ASN A 166 14.67 6.79 14.54
C ASN A 166 14.27 5.90 13.37
N ASN A 167 14.06 6.52 12.21
CA ASN A 167 13.87 5.82 10.96
C ASN A 167 15.26 5.43 10.42
N LEU A 168 15.54 4.13 10.42
CA LEU A 168 16.84 3.57 10.01
C LEU A 168 16.90 3.20 8.52
N SER A 169 15.96 3.70 7.72
CA SER A 169 15.93 3.42 6.28
C SER A 169 17.16 3.98 5.59
N SER A 170 17.68 3.24 4.61
CA SER A 170 18.83 3.66 3.81
C SER A 170 18.53 4.95 3.03
N LEU A 171 19.46 5.91 3.06
CA LEU A 171 19.40 7.13 2.27
C LEU A 171 20.12 6.91 0.92
N SER A 172 19.46 7.20 -0.19
CA SER A 172 20.08 7.20 -1.54
C SER A 172 19.59 8.39 -2.36
N ALA A 173 20.35 8.81 -3.39
CA ALA A 173 20.02 9.99 -4.18
C ALA A 173 20.39 9.86 -5.65
N LEU A 174 19.71 10.65 -6.48
CA LEU A 174 20.08 10.94 -7.86
C LEU A 174 20.70 12.33 -7.90
N THR A 175 22.02 12.37 -8.07
CA THR A 175 22.82 13.59 -8.08
C THR A 175 23.43 13.77 -9.46
N LYS A 176 23.24 14.94 -10.05
CA LYS A 176 23.87 15.35 -11.32
C LYS A 176 24.56 16.69 -11.10
N ASN A 177 25.81 16.81 -11.51
CA ASN A 177 26.60 18.04 -11.34
C ASN A 177 26.62 18.57 -9.88
N ASN A 178 26.78 17.67 -8.90
CA ASN A 178 26.73 17.97 -7.45
C ASN A 178 25.40 18.55 -6.93
N GLU A 179 24.33 18.50 -7.73
CA GLU A 179 23.00 18.88 -7.32
C GLU A 179 22.10 17.64 -7.21
N THR A 180 21.54 17.43 -6.02
CA THR A 180 20.57 16.36 -5.79
C THR A 180 19.15 16.86 -6.10
N SER A 181 18.53 16.31 -7.14
CA SER A 181 17.14 16.60 -7.53
C SER A 181 16.13 15.58 -7.01
N THR A 182 16.60 14.41 -6.55
CA THR A 182 15.76 13.35 -5.98
C THR A 182 16.54 12.56 -4.95
N PHE A 183 15.93 12.27 -3.81
CA PHE A 183 16.45 11.30 -2.86
C PHE A 183 15.36 10.35 -2.35
N TYR A 184 15.80 9.23 -1.77
CA TYR A 184 14.98 8.16 -1.24
C TYR A 184 15.38 7.83 0.20
N LEU A 185 14.37 7.60 1.05
CA LEU A 185 14.54 6.95 2.35
C LEU A 185 13.86 5.58 2.30
N GLY A 186 14.69 4.54 2.23
CA GLY A 186 14.30 3.16 2.01
C GLY A 186 14.91 2.60 0.73
N THR A 187 14.68 1.32 0.48
CA THR A 187 15.17 0.64 -0.72
C THR A 187 14.07 0.51 -1.78
N LYS A 188 14.48 0.41 -3.06
CA LYS A 188 13.60 0.04 -4.18
C LYS A 188 13.78 -1.46 -4.44
N GLY A 189 12.81 -2.26 -4.06
CA GLY A 189 12.93 -3.72 -4.01
C GLY A 189 11.59 -4.39 -3.75
N LYS A 190 11.55 -5.72 -3.88
CA LYS A 190 10.29 -6.49 -3.92
C LYS A 190 9.53 -6.50 -2.59
N ASN A 191 10.23 -6.48 -1.44
CA ASN A 191 9.63 -6.66 -0.12
C ASN A 191 9.55 -5.37 0.72
N ILE A 192 9.67 -4.19 0.10
CA ILE A 192 9.54 -2.93 0.84
C ILE A 192 8.08 -2.62 1.12
N LYS A 193 7.78 -2.47 2.41
CA LYS A 193 6.47 -2.04 2.91
C LYS A 193 6.26 -0.52 2.84
N ALA A 194 7.33 0.28 2.88
CA ALA A 194 7.28 1.68 2.43
C ALA A 194 8.62 2.32 2.07
N LEU A 195 8.50 3.35 1.24
CA LEU A 195 9.59 4.14 0.70
C LEU A 195 9.15 5.60 0.65
N LEU A 196 9.99 6.52 1.12
CA LEU A 196 9.80 7.94 0.83
C LEU A 196 10.69 8.33 -0.35
N ARG A 197 10.12 9.03 -1.32
CA ARG A 197 10.81 9.76 -2.38
C ARG A 197 10.60 11.25 -2.14
N VAL A 198 11.67 12.04 -2.15
CA VAL A 198 11.59 13.51 -2.11
C VAL A 198 12.32 14.04 -3.33
N TYR A 199 11.63 14.86 -4.13
CA TYR A 199 12.16 15.29 -5.42
C TYR A 199 11.63 16.64 -5.88
N ASP A 200 12.38 17.25 -6.78
CA ASP A 200 12.01 18.49 -7.45
C ASP A 200 11.01 18.15 -8.56
N LYS A 201 9.73 18.36 -8.24
CA LYS A 201 8.62 18.02 -9.13
C LYS A 201 8.55 18.98 -10.31
N LYS A 202 8.91 20.26 -10.12
CA LYS A 202 8.99 21.22 -11.22
C LYS A 202 10.06 20.80 -12.21
N LYS A 203 11.26 20.46 -11.75
CA LYS A 203 12.35 19.96 -12.59
C LYS A 203 11.95 18.67 -13.31
N GLU A 204 11.35 17.71 -12.60
CA GLU A 204 10.86 16.46 -13.21
C GLU A 204 9.83 16.72 -14.32
N GLN A 205 8.81 17.55 -14.08
CA GLN A 205 7.78 17.85 -15.07
C GLN A 205 8.33 18.66 -16.26
N THR A 206 9.27 19.56 -16.04
CA THR A 206 9.88 20.38 -17.11
C THR A 206 10.86 19.58 -17.98
N GLU A 207 11.71 18.74 -17.39
CA GLU A 207 12.68 17.93 -18.13
C GLU A 207 12.03 16.78 -18.92
N THR A 208 10.94 16.21 -18.41
CA THR A 208 10.24 15.08 -19.05
C THR A 208 9.09 15.50 -19.97
N MET A 209 8.78 16.81 -20.04
CA MET A 209 7.52 17.30 -20.62
C MET A 209 6.30 16.56 -20.06
N GLY A 210 6.29 16.37 -18.73
CA GLY A 210 5.30 15.57 -18.02
C GLY A 210 3.88 16.13 -18.13
N SER A 211 2.90 15.35 -17.65
CA SER A 211 1.47 15.70 -17.78
C SER A 211 1.08 17.02 -17.09
N ARG A 212 1.87 17.49 -16.12
CA ARG A 212 1.68 18.76 -15.40
C ARG A 212 2.70 19.82 -15.82
N PHE A 213 3.32 19.70 -17.00
CA PHE A 213 4.31 20.64 -17.53
C PHE A 213 3.84 22.10 -17.49
N LYS A 214 2.65 22.38 -18.04
CA LYS A 214 2.11 23.76 -18.11
C LYS A 214 1.90 24.37 -16.72
N GLU A 215 1.47 23.56 -15.76
CA GLU A 215 1.28 23.97 -14.37
C GLU A 215 2.63 24.23 -13.69
N ALA A 216 3.61 23.34 -13.90
CA ALA A 216 4.96 23.48 -13.34
C ALA A 216 5.67 24.78 -13.79
N LEU A 217 5.37 25.30 -14.99
CA LEU A 217 5.90 26.58 -15.47
C LEU A 217 5.36 27.80 -14.71
N GLN A 218 4.20 27.67 -14.05
CA GLN A 218 3.57 28.77 -13.31
C GLN A 218 4.17 28.95 -11.92
N TYR A 219 4.79 27.91 -11.37
CA TYR A 219 5.38 27.93 -10.03
C TYR A 219 6.84 28.32 -10.08
N SER A 220 7.31 29.06 -9.08
CA SER A 220 8.72 29.33 -8.83
C SER A 220 9.46 28.09 -8.31
N ASN A 221 8.85 27.35 -7.39
CA ASN A 221 9.41 26.15 -6.75
C ASN A 221 8.32 25.07 -6.63
N TRP A 222 8.68 23.79 -6.79
CA TRP A 222 7.76 22.69 -6.50
C TRP A 222 8.54 21.45 -6.06
N VAL A 223 8.50 21.16 -4.76
CA VAL A 223 9.11 19.97 -4.16
C VAL A 223 8.02 19.01 -3.69
N ARG A 224 8.12 17.74 -4.07
CA ARG A 224 7.18 16.69 -3.64
C ARG A 224 7.80 15.75 -2.63
N PHE A 225 7.08 15.48 -1.57
CA PHE A 225 7.32 14.38 -0.62
C PHE A 225 6.30 13.29 -0.91
N GLU A 226 6.77 12.15 -1.40
CA GLU A 226 5.92 11.05 -1.85
C GLU A 226 6.24 9.77 -1.08
N ALA A 227 5.29 9.31 -0.28
CA ALA A 227 5.41 8.09 0.50
C ALA A 227 4.62 6.95 -0.17
N VAL A 228 5.36 5.94 -0.61
CA VAL A 228 4.83 4.70 -1.18
C VAL A 228 4.55 3.73 -0.05
N PHE A 229 3.32 3.25 0.08
CA PHE A 229 2.91 2.23 1.06
C PHE A 229 2.45 0.96 0.35
N LYS A 230 2.89 -0.19 0.86
CA LYS A 230 2.56 -1.52 0.33
C LYS A 230 2.25 -2.51 1.44
N GLY A 231 1.55 -3.59 1.07
CA GLY A 231 1.19 -4.66 1.99
C GLY A 231 0.36 -4.13 3.16
N GLU A 232 0.71 -4.54 4.38
CA GLU A 232 -0.03 -4.19 5.60
C GLU A 232 -0.29 -2.69 5.79
N TYR A 233 0.64 -1.81 5.41
CA TYR A 233 0.39 -0.37 5.51
C TYR A 233 -0.71 0.09 4.54
N ALA A 234 -0.70 -0.43 3.30
CA ALA A 234 -1.77 -0.15 2.35
C ALA A 234 -3.11 -0.75 2.83
N HIS A 235 -3.09 -1.91 3.50
CA HIS A 235 -4.29 -2.52 4.07
C HIS A 235 -4.88 -1.65 5.18
N ASN A 236 -4.07 -1.22 6.15
CA ASN A 236 -4.54 -0.35 7.23
C ASN A 236 -5.12 0.96 6.68
N ILE A 237 -4.47 1.56 5.67
CA ILE A 237 -5.01 2.74 4.98
C ILE A 237 -6.33 2.43 4.27
N SER A 238 -6.49 1.23 3.71
CA SER A 238 -7.76 0.80 3.09
C SER A 238 -8.90 0.73 4.09
N ASP A 239 -8.64 0.16 5.26
CA ASP A 239 -9.65 -0.02 6.30
C ASP A 239 -10.13 1.35 6.82
N GLU A 240 -9.19 2.28 7.04
CA GLU A 240 -9.52 3.66 7.40
C GLU A 240 -10.30 4.38 6.29
N LEU A 241 -9.91 4.21 5.01
CA LEU A 241 -10.59 4.82 3.87
C LEU A 241 -12.07 4.45 3.78
N LYS A 242 -12.45 3.23 4.17
CA LYS A 242 -13.86 2.78 4.18
C LYS A 242 -14.71 3.51 5.21
N SER A 243 -14.09 4.08 6.25
CA SER A 243 -14.80 4.83 7.30
C SER A 243 -14.94 6.32 7.00
N ILE A 244 -14.14 6.84 6.06
CA ILE A 244 -14.06 8.26 5.72
C ILE A 244 -15.25 8.70 4.88
N LYS A 245 -15.82 9.86 5.23
CA LYS A 245 -16.98 10.45 4.52
C LYS A 245 -16.71 11.84 3.97
N LYS A 246 -15.63 12.50 4.43
CA LYS A 246 -15.31 13.88 4.07
C LYS A 246 -13.87 14.01 3.59
N ASP A 247 -13.64 14.87 2.60
CA ASP A 247 -12.31 15.20 2.07
C ASP A 247 -11.32 15.67 3.16
N VAL A 248 -11.81 16.34 4.20
CA VAL A 248 -11.00 16.76 5.36
C VAL A 248 -10.46 15.55 6.15
N GLU A 249 -11.26 14.50 6.31
CA GLU A 249 -10.83 13.27 6.98
C GLU A 249 -9.83 12.51 6.12
N LEU A 250 -10.02 12.50 4.79
CA LEU A 250 -9.05 11.97 3.84
C LEU A 250 -7.71 12.72 3.96
N LYS A 251 -7.71 14.05 3.91
CA LYS A 251 -6.51 14.88 4.10
C LYS A 251 -5.79 14.50 5.39
N ASN A 252 -6.53 14.40 6.50
CA ASN A 252 -5.96 14.01 7.79
C ASN A 252 -5.32 12.62 7.74
N LEU A 253 -6.01 11.63 7.16
CA LEU A 253 -5.47 10.28 6.98
C LEU A 253 -4.17 10.28 6.18
N LEU A 254 -4.14 10.97 5.04
CA LEU A 254 -2.98 11.00 4.14
C LEU A 254 -1.76 11.66 4.79
N VAL A 255 -1.94 12.85 5.38
CA VAL A 255 -0.88 13.56 6.08
C VAL A 255 -0.37 12.73 7.25
N SER A 256 -1.27 12.12 8.01
CA SER A 256 -0.90 11.25 9.12
C SER A 256 -0.14 10.01 8.68
N ALA A 257 -0.54 9.34 7.59
CA ALA A 257 0.17 8.15 7.10
C ALA A 257 1.62 8.47 6.72
N LEU A 258 1.84 9.60 6.05
CA LEU A 258 3.19 10.05 5.70
C LEU A 258 3.98 10.45 6.96
N THR A 259 3.41 11.28 7.82
CA THR A 259 4.09 11.81 9.02
C THR A 259 4.18 10.81 10.17
N ASP A 260 3.48 9.68 10.14
CA ASP A 260 3.67 8.59 11.11
C ASP A 260 5.09 8.00 10.98
N ARG A 261 5.69 8.07 9.80
CA ARG A 261 6.99 7.44 9.50
C ARG A 261 8.10 8.39 9.12
N TYR A 262 7.75 9.56 8.60
CA TYR A 262 8.71 10.50 8.01
C TYR A 262 8.58 11.89 8.61
N GLN A 263 8.99 12.04 9.87
CA GLN A 263 9.16 13.34 10.52
C GLN A 263 10.63 13.71 10.58
N PHE A 264 11.00 14.88 10.09
CA PHE A 264 12.39 15.32 10.03
C PHE A 264 12.70 16.27 11.18
N TYR A 265 13.79 15.99 11.87
CA TYR A 265 14.26 16.70 13.05
C TYR A 265 15.67 17.21 12.85
N TYR A 266 15.97 18.39 13.41
CA TYR A 266 17.35 18.82 13.59
C TYR A 266 18.02 17.99 14.68
N THR A 267 19.16 17.37 14.38
CA THR A 267 19.84 16.44 15.29
C THR A 267 20.24 17.11 16.60
N LYS A 268 20.78 18.34 16.55
CA LYS A 268 21.28 19.05 17.73
C LYS A 268 20.19 19.47 18.70
N SER A 269 19.07 20.00 18.18
CA SER A 269 17.99 20.55 19.02
C SER A 269 16.85 19.57 19.26
N ASN A 270 16.81 18.46 18.53
CA ASN A 270 15.71 17.51 18.48
C ASN A 270 14.35 18.20 18.22
N ARG A 271 14.36 19.33 17.51
CA ARG A 271 13.16 20.06 17.08
C ARG A 271 12.79 19.66 15.67
N LEU A 272 11.48 19.62 15.38
CA LEU A 272 10.97 19.44 14.03
C LEU A 272 11.52 20.53 13.09
N THR A 273 11.88 20.10 11.89
CA THR A 273 12.19 20.99 10.76
C THR A 273 10.97 21.80 10.34
N THR A 274 11.18 22.90 9.63
CA THR A 274 10.10 23.78 9.15
C THR A 274 9.11 23.01 8.30
N TYR A 275 9.58 22.26 7.31
CA TYR A 275 8.73 21.48 6.41
C TYR A 275 7.98 20.36 7.15
N SER A 276 8.58 19.69 8.14
CA SER A 276 7.82 18.72 8.96
C SER A 276 6.75 19.37 9.83
N LYS A 277 7.01 20.56 10.37
CA LYS A 277 5.98 21.35 11.07
C LYS A 277 4.85 21.74 10.12
N SER A 278 5.18 22.18 8.91
CA SER A 278 4.17 22.55 7.90
C SER A 278 3.25 21.38 7.57
N MET A 279 3.76 20.15 7.40
CA MET A 279 2.90 18.96 7.21
C MET A 279 1.98 18.74 8.41
N LEU A 280 2.54 18.75 9.63
CA LEU A 280 1.76 18.50 10.85
C LEU A 280 0.72 19.59 11.14
N ASN A 281 0.91 20.80 10.61
CA ASN A 281 -0.06 21.89 10.71
C ASN A 281 -1.23 21.75 9.74
N LEU A 282 -1.15 20.85 8.74
CA LEU A 282 -2.29 20.52 7.87
C LEU A 282 -3.36 19.68 8.58
N LEU A 283 -2.99 19.03 9.68
CA LEU A 283 -3.88 18.17 10.46
C LEU A 283 -4.84 19.00 11.30
N ASP A 284 -6.13 18.73 11.17
CA ASP A 284 -7.15 19.33 12.03
C ASP A 284 -7.14 18.68 13.42
N LYS A 285 -6.77 17.40 13.49
CA LYS A 285 -6.53 16.63 14.73
C LYS A 285 -5.28 15.77 14.57
N LYS A 286 -4.38 15.84 15.56
CA LYS A 286 -3.09 15.11 15.58
C LYS A 286 -3.22 13.71 16.17
N THR A 287 -4.12 12.89 15.63
CA THR A 287 -4.48 11.60 16.26
C THR A 287 -4.52 10.47 15.26
N PHE A 288 -3.37 10.10 14.71
CA PHE A 288 -3.26 8.88 13.94
C PHE A 288 -1.88 8.27 14.17
N MET A 289 -1.87 7.07 14.74
CA MET A 289 -0.71 6.20 14.80
C MET A 289 -1.08 4.95 14.02
N PHE A 290 -0.34 4.64 12.96
CA PHE A 290 -0.52 3.38 12.25
C PHE A 290 0.28 2.32 13.00
N SER A 291 -0.39 1.52 13.81
CA SER A 291 0.21 0.33 14.38
C SER A 291 0.46 -0.66 13.24
N SER A 292 1.73 -0.94 12.95
CA SER A 292 2.06 -2.25 12.41
C SER A 292 2.29 -3.15 13.61
N PRO A 293 1.34 -4.04 13.97
CA PRO A 293 1.67 -5.12 14.88
C PRO A 293 2.90 -5.84 14.31
N SER A 294 3.95 -5.95 15.12
CA SER A 294 5.07 -6.79 14.73
C SER A 294 4.54 -8.22 14.63
N PRO A 295 4.81 -8.98 13.55
CA PRO A 295 4.46 -10.40 13.49
C PRO A 295 5.02 -11.21 14.67
N ARG A 296 6.09 -10.69 15.31
CA ARG A 296 6.69 -11.22 16.55
C ARG A 296 5.81 -11.09 17.79
N MET A 297 4.65 -10.45 17.66
CA MET A 297 3.71 -10.13 18.74
C MET A 297 2.35 -10.79 18.53
N ASN A 298 2.24 -11.67 17.52
CA ASN A 298 0.98 -12.38 17.25
C ASN A 298 0.58 -13.20 18.48
N LEU A 299 -0.69 -13.10 18.87
CA LEU A 299 -1.26 -13.95 19.91
C LEU A 299 -1.37 -15.41 19.43
N LEU A 300 -1.48 -16.39 20.34
CA LEU A 300 -1.60 -17.81 19.97
C LEU A 300 -2.80 -18.07 19.05
N GLU A 301 -3.92 -17.38 19.28
CA GLU A 301 -5.13 -17.47 18.46
C GLU A 301 -4.89 -16.98 17.04
N GLN A 302 -4.09 -15.92 16.88
CA GLN A 302 -3.73 -15.38 15.56
C GLN A 302 -2.80 -16.34 14.81
N SER A 303 -1.83 -16.94 15.53
CA SER A 303 -0.96 -17.98 14.98
C SER A 303 -1.75 -19.22 14.58
N GLN A 304 -2.72 -19.65 15.39
CA GLN A 304 -3.62 -20.76 15.07
C GLN A 304 -4.45 -20.46 13.82
N GLN A 305 -5.09 -19.29 13.75
CA GLN A 305 -5.83 -18.86 12.57
C GLN A 305 -4.95 -18.84 11.32
N HIS A 306 -3.70 -18.39 11.43
CA HIS A 306 -2.75 -18.44 10.33
C HIS A 306 -2.43 -19.88 9.91
N ILE A 307 -2.23 -20.81 10.86
CA ILE A 307 -1.99 -22.22 10.54
C ILE A 307 -3.19 -22.87 9.84
N LEU A 308 -4.40 -22.58 10.32
CA LEU A 308 -5.64 -23.13 9.76
C LEU A 308 -5.93 -22.58 8.36
N ASN A 309 -5.70 -21.28 8.14
CA ASN A 309 -6.20 -20.59 6.94
C ASN A 309 -5.12 -20.11 5.96
N GLY A 310 -3.85 -19.99 6.38
CA GLY A 310 -2.85 -19.20 5.65
C GLY A 310 -1.44 -19.78 5.54
N SER A 311 -1.07 -20.80 6.32
CA SER A 311 0.30 -21.35 6.34
C SER A 311 0.58 -22.40 5.26
N GLY A 312 -0.48 -22.91 4.59
CA GLY A 312 -0.37 -24.01 3.64
C GLY A 312 -0.35 -25.41 4.27
N LEU A 313 -0.34 -25.53 5.61
CA LEU A 313 -0.35 -26.82 6.30
C LEU A 313 -1.58 -27.66 5.96
N PHE A 314 -2.79 -27.09 6.05
CA PHE A 314 -4.02 -27.82 5.76
C PHE A 314 -4.15 -28.23 4.28
N PRO A 315 -3.83 -27.35 3.31
CA PRO A 315 -3.70 -27.77 1.91
C PRO A 315 -2.70 -28.91 1.70
N TYR A 316 -1.57 -28.91 2.41
CA TYR A 316 -0.60 -30.00 2.36
C TYR A 316 -1.20 -31.31 2.91
N LEU A 317 -1.76 -31.28 4.11
CA LEU A 317 -2.42 -32.45 4.72
C LEU A 317 -3.58 -32.99 3.86
N PHE A 318 -4.34 -32.10 3.22
CA PHE A 318 -5.41 -32.50 2.31
C PHE A 318 -4.87 -33.25 1.08
N LYS A 319 -3.77 -32.77 0.47
CA LYS A 319 -3.10 -33.48 -0.63
C LYS A 319 -2.59 -34.85 -0.19
N ILE A 320 -1.96 -34.96 0.99
CA ILE A 320 -1.52 -36.24 1.56
C ILE A 320 -2.70 -37.20 1.70
N ARG A 321 -3.80 -36.75 2.33
CA ARG A 321 -5.01 -37.55 2.51
C ARG A 321 -5.61 -37.99 1.18
N HIS A 322 -5.60 -37.12 0.17
CA HIS A 322 -6.15 -37.44 -1.14
C HIS A 322 -5.33 -38.51 -1.88
N ILE A 323 -4.00 -38.48 -1.76
CA ILE A 323 -3.09 -39.41 -2.45
C ILE A 323 -2.97 -40.75 -1.71
N TRP A 324 -2.83 -40.73 -0.38
CA TRP A 324 -2.49 -41.91 0.44
C TRP A 324 -3.56 -42.27 1.50
N GLY A 325 -4.73 -41.64 1.44
CA GLY A 325 -5.85 -41.91 2.35
C GLY A 325 -5.58 -41.50 3.80
N GLU A 326 -6.45 -41.95 4.71
CA GLU A 326 -6.36 -41.68 6.15
C GLU A 326 -5.06 -42.19 6.79
N LYS A 327 -4.53 -43.31 6.29
CA LYS A 327 -3.29 -43.88 6.80
C LYS A 327 -2.11 -42.95 6.55
N GLY A 328 -1.96 -42.45 5.32
CA GLY A 328 -0.91 -41.49 4.98
C GLY A 328 -1.06 -40.17 5.74
N LEU A 329 -2.29 -39.72 5.98
CA LEU A 329 -2.52 -38.53 6.81
C LEU A 329 -2.02 -38.72 8.25
N LYS A 330 -2.32 -39.87 8.87
CA LYS A 330 -1.85 -40.18 10.24
C LYS A 330 -0.33 -40.26 10.32
N GLU A 331 0.30 -40.93 9.37
CA GLU A 331 1.77 -41.02 9.29
C GLU A 331 2.40 -39.63 9.10
N CYS A 332 1.81 -38.78 8.26
CA CYS A 332 2.28 -37.41 8.06
C CYS A 332 2.16 -36.54 9.31
N VAL A 333 1.07 -36.67 10.08
CA VAL A 333 0.91 -35.93 11.35
C VAL A 333 1.93 -36.41 12.39
N ALA A 334 2.17 -37.72 12.46
CA ALA A 334 3.21 -38.27 13.34
C ALA A 334 4.60 -37.74 12.98
N PHE A 335 4.93 -37.71 11.68
CA PHE A 335 6.17 -37.12 11.17
C PHE A 335 6.31 -35.63 11.56
N LEU A 336 5.27 -34.81 11.37
CA LEU A 336 5.31 -33.40 11.76
C LEU A 336 5.53 -33.20 13.26
N ASN A 337 4.97 -34.09 14.09
CA ASN A 337 5.18 -34.06 15.54
C ASN A 337 6.61 -34.46 15.92
N GLU A 338 7.20 -35.43 15.21
CA GLU A 338 8.60 -35.81 15.40
C GLU A 338 9.55 -34.68 15.01
N GLU A 339 9.33 -34.03 13.87
CA GLU A 339 10.11 -32.85 13.45
C GLU A 339 9.98 -31.69 14.43
N PHE A 340 8.80 -31.48 15.02
CA PHE A 340 8.61 -30.47 16.06
C PHE A 340 9.42 -30.77 17.33
N ASN A 341 9.62 -32.03 17.70
CA ASN A 341 10.47 -32.37 18.84
C ASN A 341 11.95 -32.03 18.60
N ASN A 342 12.35 -31.92 17.33
CA ASN A 342 13.70 -31.50 16.93
C ASN A 342 13.81 -29.99 16.69
N TYR A 343 12.71 -29.23 16.87
CA TYR A 343 12.70 -27.79 16.61
C TYR A 343 13.36 -27.01 17.75
N GLU A 344 14.38 -26.21 17.41
CA GLU A 344 14.97 -25.24 18.32
C GLU A 344 14.32 -23.85 18.16
N PRO A 345 13.70 -23.31 19.21
CA PRO A 345 13.07 -22.00 19.15
C PRO A 345 14.12 -20.89 19.04
N ASN A 346 13.89 -19.93 18.13
CA ASN A 346 14.72 -18.74 18.01
C ASN A 346 14.43 -17.70 19.10
N ASP A 347 15.27 -16.66 19.17
CA ASP A 347 15.15 -15.59 20.17
C ASP A 347 13.79 -14.88 20.18
N ASP A 348 13.14 -14.72 19.03
CA ASP A 348 11.83 -14.08 18.94
C ASP A 348 10.76 -14.94 19.67
N VAL A 349 10.82 -16.28 19.53
CA VAL A 349 9.93 -17.21 20.26
C VAL A 349 10.20 -17.12 21.77
N MET A 350 11.47 -17.09 22.18
CA MET A 350 11.84 -17.00 23.59
C MET A 350 11.38 -15.68 24.23
N LEU A 351 11.52 -14.57 23.52
CA LEU A 351 11.03 -13.25 23.97
C LEU A 351 9.50 -13.23 24.07
N TRP A 352 8.82 -13.86 23.11
CA TRP A 352 7.36 -13.97 23.13
C TRP A 352 6.88 -14.78 24.36
N LEU A 353 7.49 -15.94 24.61
CA LEU A 353 7.16 -16.79 25.77
C LEU A 353 7.35 -16.04 27.08
N LYS A 354 8.50 -15.35 27.26
CA LYS A 354 8.76 -14.52 28.44
C LYS A 354 7.65 -13.48 28.69
N LYS A 355 7.05 -12.96 27.63
CA LYS A 355 6.03 -11.93 27.71
C LYS A 355 4.62 -12.50 27.96
N TYR A 356 4.27 -13.63 27.35
CA TYR A 356 2.88 -14.10 27.27
C TYR A 356 2.60 -15.43 27.98
N SER A 357 3.61 -16.23 28.35
CA SER A 357 3.39 -17.55 28.95
C SER A 357 2.53 -17.50 30.22
N ALA A 358 2.79 -16.56 31.13
CA ALA A 358 2.02 -16.44 32.38
C ALA A 358 0.52 -16.16 32.13
N MET A 359 0.21 -15.35 31.11
CA MET A 359 -1.16 -15.03 30.72
C MET A 359 -1.89 -16.29 30.21
N TYR A 360 -1.27 -17.04 29.30
CA TYR A 360 -1.89 -18.23 28.72
C TYR A 360 -2.01 -19.39 29.70
N THR A 361 -1.05 -19.56 30.62
CA THR A 361 -1.18 -20.56 31.69
C THR A 361 -2.41 -20.30 32.56
N GLN A 362 -2.78 -19.03 32.79
CA GLN A 362 -3.98 -18.68 33.55
C GLN A 362 -5.28 -18.84 32.74
N GLN A 363 -5.23 -18.60 31.42
CA GLN A 363 -6.39 -18.72 30.53
C GLN A 363 -6.75 -20.17 30.17
N GLY A 364 -5.79 -21.10 30.27
CA GLY A 364 -5.97 -22.50 29.88
C GLY A 364 -5.77 -22.73 28.38
N TYR A 365 -6.06 -23.93 27.90
CA TYR A 365 -5.82 -24.30 26.50
C TYR A 365 -6.76 -23.55 25.54
N PRO A 366 -6.24 -22.85 24.52
CA PRO A 366 -7.06 -22.10 23.57
C PRO A 366 -7.67 -22.99 22.47
N PHE A 367 -7.31 -24.28 22.42
CA PHE A 367 -7.74 -25.23 21.39
C PHE A 367 -9.13 -25.76 21.74
N LYS A 368 -10.17 -25.24 21.08
CA LYS A 368 -11.56 -25.72 21.17
C LYS A 368 -12.02 -26.29 19.84
#